data_AF-A0A8B6F5H7-F1
#
_entry.id   AF-A0A8B6F5H7-F1
#
_cell.length_a   1.000
_cell.length_b   1.000
_cell.length_c   1.000
_cell.angle_alpha   90.00
_cell.angle_beta   90.00
_cell.angle_gamma   90.00
#
_symmetry.space_group_name_H-M   'P 1'
#
loop_
_entity.id
_entity.type
_entity.pdbx_description
1 polymer ?
#
loop_
_entity_poly.entity_id
_entity_poly.type
_entity_poly.pdbx_seq_one_letter_code
_entity_poly.pdbx_strand_id
1 'polypeptide(L)'
;MSKPAHFLLTIEIGCQQKVDVEGMVQVVNGLLGNKAMFKFRVVGEPKILAFFEVKNPAEVSTMSSSIMQKGNFKVTCTSLVTYEEWAQIIGVDSKLTGTPPRKLTKAVVYKFDLNVECNVHGRKRQQALTVEYGLELELFKVFGQRKAMGLVCQDSPGDFEKLMQNLPFVKKMFDRCHFELTTLTKL
;
A
#
# COMPACT_ATOMS: atom_id res chain seq x y z
N MET A 1 13.73 -13.65 -18.10
CA MET A 1 13.24 -13.78 -16.71
C MET A 1 11.97 -12.95 -16.60
N SER A 2 10.88 -13.49 -16.05
CA SER A 2 9.65 -12.68 -15.86
C SER A 2 9.89 -11.64 -14.77
N LYS A 3 9.30 -10.45 -14.94
CA LYS A 3 9.27 -9.43 -13.90
C LYS A 3 8.50 -9.95 -12.68
N PRO A 4 8.89 -9.58 -11.45
CA PRO A 4 8.11 -9.91 -10.27
C PRO A 4 6.76 -9.18 -10.31
N ALA A 5 5.75 -9.79 -9.69
CA ALA A 5 4.41 -9.23 -9.56
C ALA A 5 4.17 -8.79 -8.11
N HIS A 6 3.43 -7.70 -7.94
CA HIS A 6 3.15 -7.11 -6.63
C HIS A 6 1.70 -7.34 -6.21
N PHE A 7 1.48 -7.66 -4.94
CA PHE A 7 0.16 -7.93 -4.40
C PHE A 7 -0.01 -7.32 -3.01
N LEU A 8 -1.23 -6.88 -2.70
CA LEU A 8 -1.68 -6.60 -1.35
C LEU A 8 -2.67 -7.69 -0.93
N LEU A 9 -2.34 -8.41 0.14
CA LEU A 9 -3.31 -9.19 0.89
C LEU A 9 -3.91 -8.33 1.99
N THR A 10 -5.23 -8.16 1.94
CA THR A 10 -6.03 -7.62 3.04
C THR A 10 -6.69 -8.77 3.77
N ILE A 11 -6.37 -8.94 5.05
CA ILE A 11 -6.81 -10.05 5.89
C ILE A 11 -7.70 -9.47 6.98
N GLU A 12 -9.00 -9.68 6.89
CA GLU A 12 -9.98 -9.29 7.88
C GLU A 12 -10.22 -10.44 8.85
N ILE A 13 -10.13 -10.16 10.15
CA ILE A 13 -10.34 -11.11 11.22
C ILE A 13 -11.82 -11.06 11.61
N GLY A 14 -12.53 -12.15 11.40
CA GLY A 14 -13.95 -12.27 11.67
C GLY A 14 -14.24 -12.18 13.17
N CYS A 15 -15.05 -11.20 13.57
CA CYS A 15 -15.42 -10.99 14.95
C CYS A 15 -16.67 -11.84 15.30
N GLN A 16 -16.46 -13.03 15.87
CA GLN A 16 -17.48 -13.65 16.73
C GLN A 16 -17.21 -13.27 18.20
N GLN A 17 -18.17 -13.43 19.10
CA GLN A 17 -17.98 -13.02 20.51
C GLN A 17 -16.78 -13.75 21.15
N LYS A 18 -15.92 -12.99 21.85
CA LYS A 18 -14.63 -13.44 22.47
C LYS A 18 -13.54 -13.95 21.50
N VAL A 19 -13.24 -13.19 20.44
CA VAL A 19 -12.09 -13.48 19.58
C VAL A 19 -10.78 -12.95 20.19
N ASP A 20 -9.80 -13.84 20.35
CA ASP A 20 -8.40 -13.48 20.66
C ASP A 20 -7.73 -12.89 19.42
N VAL A 21 -7.88 -11.58 19.25
CA VAL A 21 -7.32 -10.84 18.10
C VAL A 21 -5.79 -10.92 18.10
N GLU A 22 -5.13 -10.86 19.26
CA GLU A 22 -3.67 -10.90 19.33
C GLU A 22 -3.13 -12.27 18.93
N GLY A 23 -3.72 -13.35 19.42
CA GLY A 23 -3.37 -14.71 18.99
C GLY A 23 -3.57 -14.91 17.49
N MET A 24 -4.66 -14.40 16.92
CA MET A 24 -4.92 -14.46 15.48
C MET A 24 -3.92 -13.64 14.67
N VAL A 25 -3.52 -12.46 15.15
CA VAL A 25 -2.45 -11.65 14.53
C VAL A 25 -1.14 -12.41 14.52
N GLN A 26 -0.77 -13.08 15.62
CA GLN A 26 0.45 -13.90 15.68
C GLN A 26 0.42 -15.07 14.70
N VAL A 27 -0.71 -15.77 14.59
CA VAL A 27 -0.90 -16.85 13.61
C VAL A 27 -0.70 -16.35 12.19
N VAL A 28 -1.36 -15.24 11.83
CA VAL A 28 -1.22 -14.64 10.50
C VAL A 28 0.22 -14.19 10.25
N ASN A 29 0.86 -13.51 11.22
CA ASN A 29 2.23 -13.04 11.08
C ASN A 29 3.22 -14.22 10.85
N GLY A 30 3.02 -15.33 11.56
CA GLY A 30 3.79 -16.56 11.38
C GLY A 30 3.64 -17.17 9.98
N LEU A 31 2.42 -17.16 9.43
CA LEU A 31 2.15 -17.67 8.07
C LEU A 31 2.78 -16.79 6.99
N LEU A 32 2.62 -15.46 7.13
CA LEU A 32 3.22 -14.49 6.20
C LEU A 32 4.76 -14.57 6.23
N GLY A 33 5.33 -14.79 7.41
CA GLY A 33 6.76 -14.95 7.62
C GLY A 33 7.57 -13.79 7.05
N ASN A 34 8.70 -14.12 6.41
CA ASN A 34 9.58 -13.17 5.72
C ASN A 34 9.25 -13.02 4.22
N LYS A 35 8.15 -13.60 3.75
CA LYS A 35 7.76 -13.55 2.33
C LYS A 35 7.09 -12.23 1.95
N ALA A 36 6.46 -11.57 2.92
CA ALA A 36 5.88 -10.24 2.72
C ALA A 36 6.97 -9.16 2.83
N MET A 37 6.99 -8.24 1.88
CA MET A 37 7.85 -7.04 1.92
C MET A 37 7.48 -6.15 3.10
N PHE A 38 6.18 -5.97 3.32
CA PHE A 38 5.65 -5.19 4.43
C PHE A 38 4.47 -5.91 5.06
N LYS A 39 4.36 -5.81 6.38
CA LYS A 39 3.27 -6.37 7.17
C LYS A 39 2.82 -5.34 8.19
N PHE A 40 1.53 -5.10 8.24
CA PHE A 40 0.96 -4.10 9.11
C PHE A 40 -0.35 -4.58 9.72
N ARG A 41 -0.58 -4.20 10.97
CA ARG A 41 -1.90 -4.16 11.57
C ARG A 41 -2.53 -2.80 11.31
N VAL A 42 -3.82 -2.80 10.98
CA VAL A 42 -4.61 -1.58 10.90
C VAL A 42 -5.05 -1.16 12.31
N VAL A 43 -4.76 0.08 12.70
CA VAL A 43 -5.15 0.58 14.01
C VAL A 43 -6.67 0.76 14.07
N GLY A 44 -7.29 0.24 15.13
CA GLY A 44 -8.74 0.33 15.34
C GLY A 44 -9.58 -0.65 14.51
N GLU A 45 -8.97 -1.47 13.65
CA GLU A 45 -9.66 -2.47 12.86
C GLU A 45 -9.08 -3.87 13.09
N PRO A 46 -9.91 -4.93 13.07
CA PRO A 46 -9.45 -6.32 13.12
C PRO A 46 -8.91 -6.73 11.74
N LYS A 47 -7.87 -6.05 11.25
CA LYS A 47 -7.38 -6.16 9.87
C LYS A 47 -5.85 -6.12 9.80
N ILE A 48 -5.29 -6.95 8.94
CA ILE A 48 -3.87 -7.02 8.61
C ILE A 48 -3.69 -6.75 7.13
N LEU A 49 -2.68 -5.97 6.78
CA LEU A 49 -2.25 -5.70 5.42
C LEU A 49 -0.86 -6.31 5.21
N ALA A 50 -0.70 -7.08 4.14
CA ALA A 50 0.58 -7.66 3.76
C ALA A 50 0.88 -7.42 2.28
N PHE A 51 2.02 -6.79 2.02
CA PHE A 51 2.49 -6.46 0.68
C PHE A 51 3.53 -7.48 0.22
N PHE A 52 3.40 -7.94 -1.01
CA PHE A 52 4.24 -9.00 -1.58
C PHE A 52 4.86 -8.55 -2.89
N GLU A 53 6.08 -9.01 -3.13
CA GLU A 53 6.72 -9.07 -4.44
C GLU A 53 7.09 -10.52 -4.69
N VAL A 54 6.48 -11.14 -5.70
CA VAL A 54 6.65 -12.57 -5.99
C VAL A 54 6.95 -12.80 -7.46
N LYS A 55 7.80 -13.77 -7.76
CA LYS A 55 8.01 -14.23 -9.15
C LYS A 55 6.86 -15.14 -9.62
N ASN A 56 6.24 -15.86 -8.70
CA ASN A 56 5.14 -16.77 -8.97
C ASN A 56 3.88 -16.34 -8.19
N PRO A 57 2.87 -15.77 -8.86
CA PRO A 57 1.60 -15.37 -8.22
C PRO A 57 0.88 -16.50 -7.47
N ALA A 58 1.09 -17.76 -7.85
CA ALA A 58 0.46 -18.90 -7.18
C ALA A 58 0.84 -18.98 -5.69
N GLU A 59 2.02 -18.48 -5.31
CA GLU A 59 2.47 -18.46 -3.91
C GLU A 59 1.55 -17.61 -3.02
N VAL A 60 1.05 -16.48 -3.54
CA VAL A 60 0.14 -15.58 -2.82
C VAL A 60 -1.24 -16.24 -2.66
N SER A 61 -1.69 -16.97 -3.67
CA SER A 61 -2.94 -17.75 -3.60
C SER A 61 -2.85 -18.87 -2.56
N THR A 62 -1.77 -19.64 -2.56
CA THR A 62 -1.54 -20.69 -1.55
C THR A 62 -1.47 -20.11 -0.14
N MET A 63 -0.81 -18.96 0.02
CA MET A 63 -0.76 -18.23 1.30
C MET A 63 -2.15 -17.82 1.77
N SER A 64 -2.94 -17.24 0.87
CA SER A 64 -4.31 -16.80 1.17
C SER A 64 -5.18 -17.97 1.63
N SER A 65 -5.13 -19.09 0.92
CA SER A 65 -5.84 -20.32 1.30
C SER A 65 -5.38 -20.85 2.66
N SER A 66 -4.08 -20.82 2.93
CA SER A 66 -3.53 -21.29 4.21
C SER A 66 -4.01 -20.44 5.39
N ILE A 67 -4.11 -19.11 5.21
CA ILE A 67 -4.64 -18.19 6.21
C ILE A 67 -6.13 -18.48 6.44
N MET A 68 -6.94 -18.57 5.37
CA MET A 68 -8.37 -18.86 5.48
C MET A 68 -8.67 -20.20 6.16
N GLN A 69 -7.80 -21.21 6.03
CA GLN A 69 -7.96 -22.50 6.70
C GLN A 69 -7.65 -22.48 8.20
N LYS A 70 -6.97 -21.44 8.71
CA LYS A 70 -6.50 -21.38 10.10
C LYS A 70 -7.48 -20.70 11.05
N GLY A 71 -8.55 -20.11 10.53
CA GLY A 71 -9.55 -19.45 11.35
C GLY A 71 -10.57 -18.69 10.52
N ASN A 72 -11.38 -17.89 11.20
CA ASN A 72 -12.38 -17.05 10.56
C ASN A 72 -11.74 -15.80 9.95
N PHE A 73 -11.00 -15.98 8.86
CA PHE A 73 -10.37 -14.89 8.12
C PHE A 73 -11.02 -14.69 6.78
N LYS A 74 -11.29 -13.44 6.41
CA LYS A 74 -11.63 -13.05 5.04
C LYS A 74 -10.38 -12.44 4.40
N VAL A 75 -9.87 -13.10 3.36
CA VAL A 75 -8.66 -12.66 2.66
C VAL A 75 -9.02 -12.12 1.29
N THR A 76 -8.61 -10.89 1.00
CA THR A 76 -8.76 -10.25 -0.31
C THR A 76 -7.37 -10.03 -0.90
N CYS A 77 -7.15 -10.49 -2.13
CA CYS A 77 -5.92 -10.28 -2.87
C CYS A 77 -6.11 -9.20 -3.93
N THR A 78 -5.30 -8.14 -3.87
CA THR A 78 -5.33 -7.01 -4.80
C THR A 78 -4.01 -6.94 -5.56
N SER A 79 -4.06 -7.01 -6.89
CA SER A 79 -2.88 -6.83 -7.73
C SER A 79 -2.43 -5.37 -7.74
N LEU A 80 -1.12 -5.18 -7.58
CA LEU A 80 -0.47 -3.87 -7.55
C LEU A 80 0.53 -3.77 -8.71
N VAL A 81 0.77 -2.54 -9.14
CA VAL A 81 1.85 -2.17 -10.05
C VAL A 81 2.70 -1.15 -9.30
N THR A 82 4.03 -1.28 -9.35
CA THR A 82 4.92 -0.27 -8.75
C THR A 82 4.68 1.10 -9.39
N TYR A 83 4.93 2.17 -8.65
CA TYR A 83 4.83 3.51 -9.21
C TYR A 83 5.73 3.67 -10.43
N GLU A 84 6.94 3.13 -10.39
CA GLU A 84 7.94 3.20 -11.45
C GLU A 84 7.43 2.58 -12.74
N GLU A 85 6.91 1.35 -12.66
CA GLU A 85 6.36 0.69 -13.83
C GLU A 85 5.16 1.43 -14.40
N TRP A 86 4.26 1.89 -13.53
CA TRP A 86 3.13 2.70 -13.96
C TRP A 86 3.55 4.04 -14.57
N ALA A 87 4.55 4.71 -13.98
CA ALA A 87 5.12 5.98 -14.44
C ALA A 87 5.75 5.82 -15.82
N GLN A 88 6.47 4.73 -16.07
CA GLN A 88 7.00 4.39 -17.40
C GLN A 88 5.87 4.20 -18.42
N ILE A 89 4.79 3.49 -18.07
CA ILE A 89 3.63 3.26 -18.96
C ILE A 89 2.99 4.58 -19.40
N ILE A 90 2.92 5.58 -18.51
CA ILE A 90 2.31 6.88 -18.82
C ILE A 90 3.32 7.92 -19.37
N GLY A 91 4.58 7.53 -19.57
CA GLY A 91 5.63 8.34 -20.19
C GLY A 91 6.29 9.38 -19.27
N VAL A 92 6.36 9.11 -17.96
CA VAL A 92 7.17 9.91 -17.03
C VAL A 92 8.66 9.65 -17.29
N ASP A 93 9.46 10.71 -17.26
CA ASP A 93 10.91 10.63 -17.39
C ASP A 93 11.50 9.68 -16.33
N SER A 94 12.29 8.70 -16.76
CA SER A 94 12.92 7.71 -15.89
C SER A 94 13.87 8.31 -14.86
N LYS A 95 14.38 9.53 -15.08
CA LYS A 95 15.19 10.28 -14.11
C LYS A 95 14.39 10.76 -12.90
N LEU A 96 13.07 10.84 -13.03
CA LEU A 96 12.15 11.26 -11.96
C LEU A 96 11.58 10.06 -11.19
N THR A 97 11.84 8.84 -11.67
CA THR A 97 11.45 7.59 -11.02
C THR A 97 12.66 7.03 -10.26
N GLY A 98 12.51 6.74 -8.97
CA GLY A 98 13.55 6.12 -8.16
C GLY A 98 13.49 4.59 -8.22
N THR A 99 14.39 3.90 -7.51
CA THR A 99 14.28 2.44 -7.35
C THR A 99 13.46 2.11 -6.10
N PRO A 100 12.36 1.34 -6.19
CA PRO A 100 11.67 0.75 -5.06
C PRO A 100 12.35 -0.55 -4.61
N PRO A 101 12.02 -1.09 -3.42
CA PRO A 101 11.25 -0.45 -2.37
C PRO A 101 12.13 0.45 -1.49
N ARG A 102 11.54 1.53 -1.00
CA ARG A 102 12.20 2.36 0.02
C ARG A 102 11.97 1.74 1.40
N LYS A 103 12.97 1.79 2.27
CA LYS A 103 12.81 1.36 3.65
C LYS A 103 11.80 2.28 4.33
N LEU A 104 10.62 1.76 4.65
CA LEU A 104 9.76 2.34 5.67
C LEU A 104 10.44 2.00 6.99
N THR A 105 10.96 2.96 7.76
CA THR A 105 11.75 2.70 8.97
C THR A 105 10.93 2.88 10.23
N LYS A 106 9.96 3.80 10.24
CA LYS A 106 9.12 4.09 11.43
C LYS A 106 8.17 2.94 11.79
N ALA A 107 7.86 2.79 13.08
CA ALA A 107 6.95 1.76 13.58
C ALA A 107 5.49 2.02 13.17
N VAL A 108 5.11 3.29 13.14
CA VAL A 108 3.83 3.78 12.64
C VAL A 108 4.00 4.24 11.20
N VAL A 109 3.11 3.78 10.33
CA VAL A 109 3.06 4.13 8.92
C VAL A 109 1.64 4.58 8.60
N TYR A 110 1.50 5.55 7.72
CA TYR A 110 0.20 5.96 7.22
C TYR A 110 0.00 5.42 5.81
N LYS A 111 -1.06 4.66 5.62
CA LYS A 111 -1.52 4.29 4.28
C LYS A 111 -2.49 5.36 3.82
N PHE A 112 -2.31 5.85 2.59
CA PHE A 112 -3.30 6.70 1.94
C PHE A 112 -3.73 6.11 0.61
N ASP A 113 -5.01 6.18 0.33
CA ASP A 113 -5.53 5.91 -1.00
C ASP A 113 -5.90 7.22 -1.68
N LEU A 114 -5.50 7.36 -2.94
CA LEU A 114 -5.80 8.49 -3.80
C LEU A 114 -6.62 8.00 -4.99
N ASN A 115 -7.90 8.38 -5.03
CA ASN A 115 -8.72 8.21 -6.22
C ASN A 115 -8.33 9.29 -7.23
N VAL A 116 -7.76 8.86 -8.36
CA VAL A 116 -7.37 9.78 -9.43
C VAL A 116 -8.58 9.90 -10.37
N GLU A 117 -9.53 10.77 -10.02
CA GLU A 117 -10.59 11.21 -10.93
C GLU A 117 -10.02 12.19 -11.94
N CYS A 118 -9.17 11.69 -12.84
CA CYS A 118 -8.60 12.55 -13.86
C CYS A 118 -8.67 11.85 -15.21
N ASN A 119 -9.55 12.36 -16.09
CA ASN A 119 -9.46 12.16 -17.52
C ASN A 119 -8.22 12.93 -18.02
N VAL A 120 -7.03 12.31 -17.97
CA VAL A 120 -5.77 13.04 -18.21
C VAL A 120 -5.20 12.71 -19.59
N HIS A 121 -5.52 13.58 -20.55
CA HIS A 121 -4.67 13.85 -21.72
C HIS A 121 -3.40 14.67 -21.37
N GLY A 122 -3.10 14.90 -20.10
CA GLY A 122 -1.96 15.69 -19.63
C GLY A 122 -0.83 14.85 -19.04
N ARG A 123 0.00 14.22 -19.89
CA ARG A 123 1.19 13.41 -19.56
C ARG A 123 2.28 14.08 -18.69
N LYS A 124 2.04 15.27 -18.10
CA LYS A 124 3.08 16.13 -17.50
C LYS A 124 2.93 16.45 -16.00
N ARG A 125 1.86 16.05 -15.30
CA ARG A 125 1.55 16.64 -13.97
C ARG A 125 1.63 15.71 -12.74
N GLN A 126 1.97 14.43 -12.88
CA GLN A 126 2.27 13.56 -11.73
C GLN A 126 3.76 13.60 -11.36
N GLN A 127 4.37 14.79 -11.40
CA GLN A 127 5.76 15.00 -11.02
C GLN A 127 6.01 14.50 -9.59
N ALA A 128 6.86 13.48 -9.49
CA ALA A 128 7.90 13.28 -8.48
C ALA A 128 7.49 13.55 -7.02
N LEU A 129 6.57 12.75 -6.48
CA LEU A 129 6.25 12.82 -5.05
C LEU A 129 7.34 12.28 -4.13
N THR A 130 8.13 11.36 -4.65
CA THR A 130 9.05 10.55 -3.87
C THR A 130 10.45 11.16 -3.81
N VAL A 131 10.96 11.76 -4.88
CA VAL A 131 12.38 12.21 -4.93
C VAL A 131 12.60 13.59 -4.31
N GLU A 132 11.61 14.49 -4.37
CA GLU A 132 11.82 15.91 -4.03
C GLU A 132 11.72 16.22 -2.53
N TYR A 133 10.97 15.42 -1.75
CA TYR A 133 10.63 15.74 -0.35
C TYR A 133 11.40 14.92 0.70
N GLY A 134 12.33 14.04 0.30
CA GLY A 134 13.13 13.24 1.24
C GLY A 134 12.30 12.26 2.10
N LEU A 135 11.11 11.87 1.62
CA LEU A 135 10.18 11.05 2.38
C LEU A 135 10.42 9.55 2.20
N GLU A 136 10.27 8.83 3.29
CA GLU A 136 10.07 7.38 3.27
C GLU A 136 8.64 7.09 2.81
N LEU A 137 8.50 6.99 1.49
CA LEU A 137 7.24 6.83 0.78
C LEU A 137 7.37 5.66 -0.20
N GLU A 138 6.40 4.76 -0.15
CA GLU A 138 6.20 3.69 -1.14
C GLU A 138 4.88 3.93 -1.87
N LEU A 139 4.86 3.77 -3.19
CA LEU A 139 3.69 4.06 -4.02
C LEU A 139 3.35 2.88 -4.93
N PHE A 140 2.07 2.53 -4.94
CA PHE A 140 1.52 1.49 -5.79
C PHE A 140 0.34 2.02 -6.58
N LYS A 141 0.24 1.56 -7.83
CA LYS A 141 -0.96 1.69 -8.63
C LYS A 141 -1.82 0.43 -8.47
N VAL A 142 -3.07 0.58 -8.06
CA VAL A 142 -3.99 -0.56 -7.93
C VAL A 142 -4.43 -1.01 -9.32
N PHE A 143 -4.18 -2.27 -9.68
CA PHE A 143 -4.50 -2.77 -11.01
C PHE A 143 -6.02 -2.78 -11.25
N GLY A 144 -6.45 -2.40 -12.46
CA GLY A 144 -7.87 -2.36 -12.83
C GLY A 144 -8.71 -1.24 -12.18
N GLN A 145 -8.14 -0.44 -11.26
CA GLN A 145 -8.85 0.65 -10.58
C GLN A 145 -8.24 2.01 -10.92
N ARG A 146 -9.00 3.11 -10.80
CA ARG A 146 -8.46 4.49 -10.88
C ARG A 146 -7.94 4.98 -9.53
N LYS A 147 -7.23 4.11 -8.81
CA LYS A 147 -6.73 4.36 -7.45
C LYS A 147 -5.21 4.16 -7.41
N ALA A 148 -4.51 5.12 -6.82
CA ALA A 148 -3.13 4.97 -6.35
C ALA A 148 -3.16 4.77 -4.83
N MET A 149 -2.22 4.00 -4.30
CA MET A 149 -2.06 3.73 -2.88
C MET A 149 -0.65 4.10 -2.48
N GLY A 150 -0.48 4.74 -1.32
CA GLY A 150 0.82 5.06 -0.77
C GLY A 150 0.96 4.61 0.67
N LEU A 151 2.19 4.32 1.06
CA LEU A 151 2.62 4.07 2.44
C LEU A 151 3.68 5.12 2.78
N VAL A 152 3.46 5.90 3.83
CA VAL A 152 4.40 6.96 4.22
C VAL A 152 4.69 6.94 5.70
N CYS A 153 5.95 7.13 6.05
CA CYS A 153 6.35 7.33 7.43
C CYS A 153 6.23 8.82 7.80
N GLN A 154 5.39 9.13 8.78
CA GLN A 154 5.26 10.48 9.36
C GLN A 154 5.20 10.38 10.89
N ASP A 155 5.55 11.47 11.58
CA ASP A 155 5.50 11.51 13.04
C ASP A 155 4.07 11.68 13.57
N SER A 156 3.22 12.38 12.82
CA SER A 156 1.81 12.56 13.16
C SER A 156 0.91 12.59 11.92
N PRO A 157 -0.41 12.36 12.08
CA PRO A 157 -1.37 12.53 10.99
C PRO A 157 -1.40 13.98 10.47
N GLY A 158 -1.16 14.96 11.35
CA GLY A 158 -1.13 16.38 10.97
C GLY A 158 0.06 16.74 10.07
N ASP A 159 1.21 16.07 10.25
CA ASP A 159 2.36 16.26 9.36
C ASP A 159 2.11 15.67 7.98
N PHE A 160 1.42 14.52 7.91
CA PHE A 160 0.93 13.98 6.66
C PHE A 160 -0.02 14.96 5.96
N GLU A 161 -1.01 15.49 6.67
CA GLU A 161 -1.97 16.43 6.08
C GLU A 161 -1.28 17.69 5.52
N LYS A 162 -0.39 18.30 6.31
CA LYS A 162 0.42 19.45 5.87
C LYS A 162 1.28 19.12 4.65
N LEU A 163 1.91 17.94 4.64
CA LEU A 163 2.67 17.48 3.49
C LEU A 163 1.76 17.41 2.27
N MET A 164 0.62 16.72 2.38
CA MET A 164 -0.30 16.51 1.27
C MET A 164 -0.85 17.83 0.72
N GLN A 165 -1.26 18.76 1.58
CA GLN A 165 -1.68 20.11 1.19
C GLN A 165 -0.58 20.87 0.44
N ASN A 166 0.68 20.57 0.71
CA ASN A 166 1.81 21.22 0.05
C ASN A 166 2.17 20.64 -1.30
N LEU A 167 1.66 19.46 -1.65
CA LEU A 167 1.97 18.81 -2.92
C LEU A 167 1.39 19.59 -4.10
N PRO A 168 2.18 19.89 -5.13
CA PRO A 168 1.74 20.72 -6.25
C PRO A 168 0.50 20.21 -7.01
N PHE A 169 0.31 18.89 -7.07
CA PHE A 169 -0.86 18.31 -7.74
C PHE A 169 -2.11 18.39 -6.85
N VAL A 170 -1.95 18.24 -5.53
CA VAL A 170 -3.02 18.40 -4.55
C VAL A 170 -3.51 19.82 -4.57
N LYS A 171 -2.62 20.83 -4.53
CA LYS A 171 -3.01 22.25 -4.67
C LYS A 171 -3.81 22.55 -5.94
N LYS A 172 -3.56 21.82 -7.03
CA LYS A 172 -4.20 22.03 -8.34
C LYS A 172 -5.48 21.22 -8.55
N MET A 173 -5.69 20.15 -7.79
CA MET A 173 -6.78 19.19 -7.97
C MET A 173 -7.41 18.79 -6.62
N PHE A 174 -7.32 19.67 -5.61
CA PHE A 174 -7.69 19.38 -4.22
C PHE A 174 -9.15 18.95 -4.12
N ASP A 175 -10.01 19.61 -4.89
CA ASP A 175 -11.44 19.33 -5.04
C ASP A 175 -11.76 17.98 -5.69
N ARG A 176 -10.78 17.34 -6.34
CA ARG A 176 -10.94 16.08 -7.10
C ARG A 176 -10.07 14.94 -6.58
N CYS A 177 -9.34 15.18 -5.50
CA CYS A 177 -8.45 14.22 -4.88
C CYS A 177 -9.06 13.81 -3.55
N HIS A 178 -9.68 12.63 -3.52
CA HIS A 178 -10.16 12.04 -2.28
C HIS A 178 -9.04 11.21 -1.65
N PHE A 179 -8.66 11.59 -0.43
CA PHE A 179 -7.67 10.89 0.39
C PHE A 179 -8.36 10.14 1.53
N GLU A 180 -8.10 8.84 1.61
CA GLU A 180 -8.47 8.03 2.77
C GLU A 180 -7.21 7.67 3.53
N LEU A 181 -7.07 8.15 4.77
CA LEU A 181 -5.92 7.87 5.62
C LEU A 181 -6.22 6.71 6.57
N THR A 182 -5.32 5.73 6.60
CA THR A 182 -5.37 4.57 7.49
C THR A 182 -4.07 4.50 8.29
N THR A 183 -4.18 4.48 9.63
CA THR A 183 -3.01 4.33 10.49
C THR A 183 -2.63 2.86 10.60
N LEU A 184 -1.34 2.57 10.38
CA LEU A 184 -0.78 1.23 10.35
C LEU A 184 0.33 1.09 11.39
N THR A 185 0.37 -0.06 12.06
CA THR A 185 1.47 -0.46 12.94
C THR A 185 2.17 -1.67 12.34
N LYS A 186 3.50 -1.64 12.25
CA LYS A 186 4.27 -2.77 11.73
C LYS A 186 4.12 -4.03 12.59
N LEU A 187 4.16 -5.19 11.93
CA LEU A 187 4.11 -6.53 12.51
C LEU A 187 5.42 -7.30 12.34
#